data_AF-A0A3C2B3X8-F1
#
_entry.id   AF-A0A3C2B3X8-F1
#
_cell.length_a   1.000
_cell.length_b   1.000
_cell.length_c   1.000
_cell.angle_alpha   90.00
_cell.angle_beta   90.00
_cell.angle_gamma   90.00
#
_symmetry.space_group_name_H-M   'P 1'
#
loop_
_entity.id
_entity.type
_entity.pdbx_description
1 polymer ?
#
loop_
_entity_poly.entity_id
_entity_poly.type
_entity_poly.pdbx_seq_one_letter_code
_entity_poly.pdbx_strand_id
1 'polypeptide(L)'
;MREMSDDTFPRQYARTQRLTLGEPRTLTVSPDGQRVVFARSRAGDDPVNCLWVLDMASTEERLVADPLDLLGATDDDNLPPEERARRERM
;
A
#
# COMPACT_ATOMS: atom_id res chain seq x y z
N MET A 1 -9.36 -25.63 -22.11
CA MET A 1 -7.94 -25.21 -22.12
C MET A 1 -7.82 -24.12 -21.07
N ARG A 2 -7.33 -24.44 -19.86
CA ARG A 2 -7.11 -23.44 -18.81
C ARG A 2 -5.87 -22.64 -19.23
N GLU A 3 -5.98 -21.32 -19.35
CA GLU A 3 -4.81 -20.45 -19.44
C GLU A 3 -3.88 -20.81 -18.27
N MET A 4 -2.71 -21.36 -18.58
CA MET A 4 -1.64 -21.47 -17.59
C MET A 4 -1.08 -20.06 -17.46
N SER A 5 -1.64 -19.31 -16.51
CA SER A 5 -1.19 -17.99 -16.13
C SER A 5 0.33 -17.99 -15.97
N ASP A 6 0.97 -17.06 -16.65
CA ASP A 6 2.42 -16.80 -16.72
C ASP A 6 3.01 -16.29 -15.36
N ASP A 7 2.39 -16.70 -14.25
CA ASP A 7 2.69 -16.32 -12.87
C ASP A 7 3.81 -17.21 -12.31
N THR A 8 4.97 -17.09 -12.96
CA THR A 8 6.19 -17.74 -12.49
C THR A 8 6.65 -17.13 -11.18
N PHE A 9 7.34 -17.90 -10.35
CA PHE A 9 7.89 -17.41 -9.09
C PHE A 9 8.71 -16.11 -9.25
N PRO A 10 9.64 -15.94 -10.22
CA PRO A 10 10.35 -14.69 -10.39
C PRO A 10 9.44 -13.49 -10.69
N ARG A 11 8.39 -13.68 -11.51
CA ARG A 11 7.41 -12.62 -11.80
C ARG A 11 6.56 -12.28 -10.59
N GLN A 12 6.10 -13.29 -9.86
CA GLN A 12 5.35 -13.11 -8.62
C GLN A 12 6.20 -12.39 -7.56
N TYR A 13 7.43 -12.83 -7.36
CA TYR A 13 8.37 -12.25 -6.40
C TYR A 13 8.72 -10.80 -6.75
N ALA A 14 8.83 -10.47 -8.04
CA ALA A 14 9.06 -9.09 -8.49
C ALA A 14 7.83 -8.19 -8.26
N ARG A 15 6.64 -8.58 -8.74
CA ARG A 15 5.43 -7.73 -8.67
C ARG A 15 4.93 -7.47 -7.25
N THR A 16 5.19 -8.39 -6.32
CA THR A 16 4.82 -8.28 -4.91
C THR A 16 5.91 -7.65 -4.05
N GLN A 17 6.97 -7.14 -4.66
CA GLN A 17 8.19 -6.65 -4.01
C GLN A 17 8.69 -7.62 -2.92
N ARG A 18 9.07 -8.83 -3.33
CA ARG A 18 9.52 -9.90 -2.44
C ARG A 18 8.44 -10.37 -1.46
N LEU A 19 7.17 -10.32 -1.87
CA LEU A 19 5.99 -10.67 -1.07
C LEU A 19 5.82 -9.80 0.19
N THR A 20 6.24 -8.53 0.12
CA THR A 20 6.16 -7.58 1.25
C THR A 20 5.05 -6.54 1.10
N LEU A 21 4.49 -6.40 -0.12
CA LEU A 21 3.30 -5.58 -0.32
C LEU A 21 2.14 -6.19 0.46
N GLY A 22 1.36 -5.33 1.11
CA GLY A 22 0.30 -5.73 2.04
C GLY A 22 0.77 -5.88 3.49
N GLU A 23 2.05 -5.74 3.80
CA GLU A 23 2.50 -5.71 5.20
C GLU A 23 2.25 -4.32 5.83
N PRO A 24 1.58 -4.23 7.00
CA PRO A 24 1.46 -2.99 7.76
C PRO A 24 2.82 -2.39 8.12
N ARG A 25 2.99 -1.09 7.88
CA ARG A 25 4.20 -0.33 8.23
C ARG A 25 3.86 0.97 8.93
N THR A 26 4.84 1.56 9.61
CA THR A 26 4.70 2.85 10.33
C THR A 26 3.50 2.86 11.27
N LEU A 27 3.45 1.88 12.18
CA LEU A 27 2.34 1.73 13.12
C LEU A 27 2.40 2.81 14.22
N THR A 28 1.25 3.35 14.59
CA THR A 28 1.10 4.29 15.71
C THR A 28 -0.18 3.97 16.48
N VAL A 29 -0.10 3.86 17.80
CA VAL A 29 -1.26 3.65 18.67
C VAL A 29 -1.79 5.00 19.14
N SER A 30 -3.11 5.19 19.14
CA SER A 30 -3.72 6.41 19.67
C SER A 30 -3.47 6.57 21.19
N PRO A 31 -3.41 7.79 21.73
CA PRO A 31 -3.13 7.99 23.16
C PRO A 31 -4.15 7.34 24.10
N ASP A 32 -5.40 7.20 23.65
CA ASP A 32 -6.49 6.52 24.37
C ASP A 32 -6.48 4.99 24.20
N GLY A 33 -5.55 4.45 23.39
CA GLY A 33 -5.43 3.02 23.10
C GLY A 33 -6.55 2.42 22.26
N GLN A 34 -7.48 3.23 21.75
CA GLN A 34 -8.66 2.73 21.05
C GLN A 34 -8.42 2.40 19.57
N ARG A 35 -7.32 2.91 18.99
CA ARG A 35 -7.05 2.80 17.55
C ARG A 35 -5.58 2.54 17.28
N VAL A 36 -5.30 1.78 16.23
CA VAL A 36 -3.97 1.66 15.64
C VAL A 36 -4.01 2.21 14.22
N VAL A 37 -3.16 3.19 13.93
CA VAL A 37 -3.01 3.78 12.61
C VAL A 37 -1.76 3.19 11.95
N PHE A 38 -1.85 2.82 10.68
CA PHE A 38 -0.73 2.25 9.93
C PHE A 38 -0.88 2.48 8.43
N ALA A 39 0.23 2.38 7.71
CA ALA A 39 0.25 2.40 6.25
C ALA A 39 0.32 0.96 5.71
N ARG A 40 -0.45 0.66 4.64
CA ARG A 40 -0.44 -0.64 3.95
C ARG A 40 -1.03 -0.47 2.56
N SER A 41 -0.56 -1.24 1.58
CA SER A 41 -1.22 -1.35 0.29
C SER A 41 -2.59 -2.03 0.37
N ARG A 42 -3.44 -1.83 -0.64
CA ARG A 42 -4.76 -2.48 -0.70
C ARG A 42 -4.68 -3.96 -1.07
N ALA A 43 -3.65 -4.34 -1.82
CA ALA A 43 -3.41 -5.70 -2.27
C ALA A 43 -1.92 -6.06 -2.25
N GLY A 44 -1.61 -7.35 -2.32
CA GLY A 44 -0.25 -7.89 -2.28
C GLY A 44 0.59 -7.61 -3.54
N ASP A 45 0.00 -6.99 -4.55
CA ASP A 45 0.65 -6.54 -5.79
C ASP A 45 0.41 -5.06 -6.08
N ASP A 46 -0.15 -4.32 -5.12
CA ASP A 46 -0.34 -2.87 -5.19
C ASP A 46 0.82 -2.15 -4.50
N PRO A 47 1.65 -1.37 -5.22
CA PRO A 47 2.78 -0.66 -4.62
C PRO A 47 2.36 0.58 -3.82
N VAL A 48 1.10 1.03 -3.93
CA VAL A 48 0.61 2.24 -3.29
C VAL A 48 0.19 1.96 -1.86
N ASN A 49 0.83 2.62 -0.90
CA ASN A 49 0.40 2.54 0.50
C ASN A 49 -0.74 3.53 0.77
N CYS A 50 -1.82 3.01 1.35
CA CYS A 50 -2.91 3.80 1.91
C CYS A 50 -2.79 3.91 3.43
N LEU A 51 -3.49 4.87 4.02
CA LEU A 51 -3.62 5.00 5.48
C LEU A 51 -4.83 4.20 5.96
N TRP A 52 -4.60 3.37 6.97
CA TRP A 52 -5.60 2.51 7.60
C TRP A 52 -5.68 2.79 9.09
N VAL A 53 -6.85 2.49 9.66
CA VAL A 53 -7.10 2.50 11.10
C VAL A 53 -7.72 1.16 11.49
N LEU A 54 -7.11 0.46 12.44
CA LEU A 54 -7.72 -0.65 13.17
C LEU A 54 -8.41 -0.09 14.41
N ASP A 55 -9.70 -0.36 14.53
CA ASP A 55 -10.46 -0.10 15.75
C ASP A 55 -10.30 -1.27 16.74
N MET A 56 -9.87 -0.98 17.97
CA MET A 56 -9.51 -2.01 18.95
C MET A 56 -10.72 -2.68 19.59
N ALA A 57 -11.91 -2.06 19.55
CA ALA A 57 -13.12 -2.64 20.12
C ALA A 57 -13.78 -3.65 19.17
N SER A 58 -13.85 -3.30 17.88
CA SER A 58 -14.46 -4.12 16.83
C SER A 58 -13.47 -5.04 16.12
N THR A 59 -12.16 -4.78 16.22
CA THR A 59 -11.10 -5.43 15.44
C THR A 59 -11.24 -5.23 13.92
N GLU A 60 -12.02 -4.24 13.51
CA GLU A 60 -12.22 -3.91 12.10
C GLU A 60 -11.18 -2.89 11.62
N GLU A 61 -10.67 -3.14 10.41
CA GLU A 61 -9.80 -2.21 9.70
C GLU A 61 -10.62 -1.33 8.76
N ARG A 62 -10.33 -0.03 8.75
CA ARG A 62 -10.94 0.94 7.86
C ARG A 62 -9.88 1.72 7.10
N LEU A 63 -10.07 1.82 5.79
CA LEU A 63 -9.33 2.76 4.95
C LEU A 63 -9.75 4.19 5.31
N VAL A 64 -8.77 5.05 5.64
CA VAL A 64 -9.04 6.45 6.01
C VAL A 64 -8.47 7.47 5.04
N ALA A 65 -7.44 7.10 4.28
CA ALA A 65 -6.91 7.92 3.19
C ALA A 65 -6.30 7.03 2.10
N ASP A 66 -6.76 7.21 0.87
CA ASP A 66 -6.11 6.69 -0.33
C ASP A 66 -5.45 7.85 -1.08
N PRO A 67 -4.13 7.83 -1.28
CA PRO A 67 -3.44 8.89 -2.02
C PRO A 67 -3.93 9.04 -3.47
N LEU A 68 -4.39 7.98 -4.13
CA LEU A 68 -4.92 8.07 -5.50
C LEU A 68 -6.26 8.82 -5.53
N ASP A 69 -7.11 8.59 -4.54
CA ASP A 69 -8.36 9.33 -4.38
C ASP A 69 -8.10 10.79 -3.97
N LEU A 70 -7.12 11.03 -3.09
CA LEU A 70 -6.83 12.35 -2.52
C LEU A 70 -6.12 13.31 -3.48
N LEU A 71 -5.17 12.80 -4.26
CA LEU A 71 -4.37 13.63 -5.18
C LEU A 71 -5.06 13.80 -6.54
N GLY A 72 -6.20 13.12 -6.74
CA GLY A 72 -6.65 12.73 -8.07
C GLY A 72 -5.62 11.75 -8.68
N ALA A 73 -5.96 11.11 -9.80
CA ALA A 73 -4.95 10.41 -10.58
C ALA A 73 -3.92 11.45 -11.11
N THR A 74 -2.95 11.84 -10.28
CA THR A 74 -1.78 12.57 -10.74
C THR A 74 -1.08 11.66 -11.71
N ASP A 75 -1.11 12.02 -13.00
CA ASP A 75 -0.18 11.46 -13.97
C ASP A 75 1.23 11.56 -13.39
N ASP A 76 1.98 10.47 -13.45
CA ASP A 76 3.39 10.38 -13.02
C ASP A 76 4.24 11.51 -13.67
N ASP A 77 3.76 12.04 -14.80
CA ASP A 77 4.27 13.17 -15.54
C ASP A 77 4.23 14.51 -14.77
N ASN A 78 3.27 14.70 -13.86
CA ASN A 78 3.12 15.93 -13.06
C ASN A 78 3.80 15.87 -11.69
N LEU A 79 4.46 14.76 -11.36
CA LEU A 79 5.26 14.70 -10.14
C LEU A 79 6.49 15.62 -10.24
N PRO A 80 6.80 16.38 -9.18
CA PRO A 80 8.09 17.07 -9.07
C PRO A 80 9.24 16.09 -9.32
N PRO A 81 10.31 16.49 -10.04
CA PRO A 81 11.44 15.60 -10.34
C PRO A 81 12.03 14.91 -9.11
N GLU A 82 12.03 15.60 -7.96
CA GLU A 82 12.51 15.06 -6.68
C GLU A 82 11.66 13.88 -6.17
N GLU A 83 10.34 13.96 -6.30
CA GLU A 83 9.42 12.89 -5.88
C GLU A 83 9.48 11.70 -6.84
N ARG A 84 9.59 11.94 -8.16
CA ARG A 84 9.81 10.87 -9.14
C ARG A 84 11.13 10.13 -8.88
N ALA A 85 12.23 10.86 -8.71
CA ALA A 85 13.54 10.28 -8.42
C ALA A 85 13.59 9.55 -7.06
N ARG A 86 12.73 9.94 -6.11
CA ARG A 86 12.56 9.20 -4.85
C ARG A 86 11.86 7.86 -5.09
N ARG A 87 10.78 7.84 -5.89
CA ARG A 87 10.03 6.61 -6.22
C ARG A 87 10.86 5.62 -7.04
N GLU A 88 11.65 6.10 -8.00
CA GLU A 88 12.54 5.26 -8.82
C GLU A 88 13.65 4.56 -8.02
N ARG A 89 13.95 5.05 -6.80
CA ARG A 89 14.99 4.50 -5.93
C ARG A 89 14.47 3.55 -4.84
N MET A 90 13.16 3.48 -4.61
CA MET A 90 12.56 2.57 -3.62
C MET A 90 12.21 1.22 -4.26
#